data_AF-A0A9D9E9P0-F1
#
_entry.id   AF-A0A9D9E9P0-F1
#
_cell.length_a   1.000
_cell.length_b   1.000
_cell.length_c   1.000
_cell.angle_alpha   90.00
_cell.angle_beta   90.00
_cell.angle_gamma   90.00
#
_symmetry.space_group_name_H-M   'P 1'
#
loop_
_entity.id
_entity.type
_entity.pdbx_description
1 polymer ?
#
loop_
_entity_poly.entity_id
_entity_poly.type
_entity_poly.pdbx_seq_one_letter_code
_entity_poly.pdbx_strand_id
1 'polypeptide(L)' 'MNYNGIKAGDFIKWHDMKYKVVALLKHGCLLLDNGKKLEAKECERVE' A
#
# COMPACT_ATOMS: atom_id res chain seq x y z
N MET A 1 1.37 -13.08 3.48
CA MET A 1 1.71 -11.98 4.40
C MET A 1 0.63 -10.92 4.27
N ASN A 2 -0.08 -10.62 5.36
CA ASN A 2 -1.11 -9.59 5.41
C ASN A 2 -0.47 -8.42 6.16
N TYR A 3 -0.28 -7.27 5.50
CA TYR A 3 0.24 -6.08 6.16
C TYR A 3 -0.93 -5.20 6.55
N ASN A 4 -1.36 -5.28 7.81
CA ASN A 4 -2.53 -4.55 8.32
C ASN A 4 -3.81 -4.76 7.48
N GLY A 5 -3.94 -5.93 6.85
CA GLY A 5 -5.09 -6.25 5.99
C GLY A 5 -5.11 -5.53 4.62
N ILE A 6 -3.98 -4.94 4.22
CA ILE A 6 -3.78 -4.33 2.89
C ILE A 6 -3.34 -5.41 1.88
N LYS A 7 -4.02 -5.44 0.75
CA LYS A 7 -3.80 -6.38 -0.37
C LYS A 7 -3.75 -5.64 -1.70
N ALA A 8 -3.18 -6.29 -2.72
CA ALA A 8 -3.20 -5.75 -4.06
C ALA A 8 -4.64 -5.50 -4.51
N GLY A 9 -4.91 -4.30 -5.03
CA GLY A 9 -6.24 -3.81 -5.35
C GLY A 9 -6.82 -2.85 -4.32
N ASP A 10 -6.37 -2.89 -3.06
CA ASP A 10 -6.82 -1.96 -2.03
C ASP A 10 -6.33 -0.53 -2.31
N PHE A 11 -7.08 0.43 -1.80
CA PHE A 11 -6.62 1.81 -1.73
C PHE A 11 -6.03 2.10 -0.36
N ILE A 12 -4.97 2.89 -0.35
CA ILE A 12 -4.31 3.38 0.86
C ILE A 12 -4.20 4.90 0.81
N LYS A 13 -4.02 5.51 1.98
CA LYS A 13 -3.70 6.92 2.16
C LYS A 13 -2.24 7.05 2.60
N TRP A 14 -1.51 7.96 1.94
CA TRP A 14 -0.14 8.31 2.28
C TRP A 14 0.07 9.81 2.01
N HIS A 15 0.53 10.55 3.02
CA HIS A 15 0.64 12.04 3.00
C HIS A 15 -0.60 12.73 2.43
N ASP A 16 -1.78 12.38 2.96
CA ASP A 16 -3.08 12.91 2.51
C ASP A 16 -3.48 12.61 1.06
N MET A 17 -2.70 11.79 0.35
CA MET A 17 -3.01 11.35 -1.02
C MET A 17 -3.45 9.90 -1.03
N LYS A 18 -4.40 9.58 -1.93
CA LYS A 18 -4.91 8.23 -2.13
C LYS A 18 -4.12 7.53 -3.24
N TYR A 19 -3.68 6.31 -2.98
CA TYR A 19 -2.97 5.48 -3.94
C TYR A 19 -3.58 4.08 -3.98
N LYS A 20 -3.52 3.42 -5.13
CA LYS A 20 -3.92 2.03 -5.29
C LYS A 20 -2.71 1.13 -5.15
N VAL A 21 -2.84 0.08 -4.35
CA VAL A 21 -1.81 -0.94 -4.24
C VAL A 21 -1.87 -1.85 -5.46
N VAL A 22 -0.80 -1.90 -6.23
CA VAL A 22 -0.65 -2.76 -7.42
C VAL A 22 -0.11 -4.13 -7.04
N ALA A 23 0.86 -4.19 -6.13
CA ALA A 23 1.48 -5.44 -5.72
C ALA A 23 2.00 -5.38 -4.28
N LEU A 24 2.05 -6.54 -3.63
CA LEU A 24 2.73 -6.73 -2.35
C LEU A 24 4.15 -7.25 -2.64
N LEU A 25 5.15 -6.53 -2.17
CA LEU A 25 6.55 -6.91 -2.26
C LEU A 25 7.02 -7.60 -0.97
N LYS A 26 8.21 -8.20 -1.02
CA LYS A 26 8.83 -8.82 0.18
C LYS A 26 9.10 -7.76 1.25
N HIS A 27 9.17 -8.22 2.50
CA HIS A 27 9.49 -7.40 3.68
C HIS A 27 8.51 -6.27 4.01
N GLY A 28 7.27 -6.32 3.50
CA GLY A 28 6.26 -5.30 3.85
C GLY A 28 6.24 -4.10 2.97
N CYS A 29 6.95 -4.14 1.85
CA CYS A 29 6.84 -3.11 0.84
C CYS A 29 5.59 -3.30 -0.02
N LEU A 30 4.95 -2.21 -0.39
CA LEU A 30 3.82 -2.10 -1.30
C LEU A 30 4.30 -1.41 -2.57
N LEU A 31 3.85 -1.87 -3.73
CA LEU A 31 3.98 -1.14 -4.99
C LEU A 31 2.68 -0.41 -5.28
N LEU A 32 2.76 0.90 -5.50
CA LEU A 32 1.61 1.74 -5.80
C LEU A 32 1.41 1.95 -7.30
N ASP A 33 0.23 2.43 -7.70
CA ASP A 33 -0.13 2.70 -9.10
C ASP A 33 0.73 3.79 -9.75
N ASN A 34 1.25 4.72 -8.95
CA ASN A 34 2.20 5.73 -9.38
C ASN A 34 3.66 5.20 -9.48
N GLY A 35 3.88 3.90 -9.27
CA GLY A 35 5.20 3.27 -9.32
C GLY A 35 6.05 3.45 -8.06
N LYS A 36 5.58 4.15 -7.03
CA LYS A 36 6.30 4.29 -5.75
C LYS A 36 6.26 2.98 -4.96
N LYS A 37 7.32 2.75 -4.18
CA LYS A 37 7.43 1.63 -3.23
C LYS A 37 7.44 2.20 -1.82
N LEU A 38 6.57 1.69 -0.94
CA LEU A 38 6.43 2.17 0.44
C LEU A 38 6.29 1.00 1.40
N GLU A 39 6.72 1.14 2.64
CA GLU A 39 6.39 0.13 3.65
C GLU A 39 4.93 0.27 4.06
N ALA A 40 4.23 -0.86 4.17
CA ALA A 40 2.83 -0.88 4.55
C ALA A 40 2.56 -0.26 5.93
N LYS A 41 3.58 -0.19 6.81
CA LYS A 41 3.49 0.48 8.12
C LYS A 41 3.36 2.01 8.02
N GLU A 42 3.75 2.59 6.89
CA GLU A 42 3.67 4.03 6.62
C GLU A 42 2.34 4.42 5.97
N CYS A 43 1.46 3.45 5.74
CA CYS A 43 0.25 3.60 4.94
C CYS A 43 -0.99 3.23 5.77
N GLU A 44 -2.08 3.95 5.56
CA GLU A 44 -3.38 3.63 6.16
C GLU A 44 -4.33 3.09 5.09
N ARG A 45 -5.05 1.99 5.36
CA ARG A 45 -6.04 1.47 4.40
C ARG A 45 -7.24 2.42 4.33
N VAL A 46 -7.71 2.68 3.11
CA VAL A 46 -8.94 3.44 2.85
C VAL A 46 -9.96 2.46 2.29
N GLU A 47 -11.06 2.26 3.01
CA GLU A 47 -12.20 1.45 2.54
C GLU A 47 -12.92 2.09 1.34
#